data_AF-A0A258UBG8-F1
#
_entry.id   AF-A0A258UBG8-F1
#
_cell.length_a   1.000
_cell.length_b   1.000
_cell.length_c   1.000
_cell.angle_alpha   90.00
_cell.angle_beta   90.00
_cell.angle_gamma   90.00
#
_symmetry.space_group_name_H-M   'P 1'
#
loop_
_entity.id
_entity.type
_entity.pdbx_description
1 polymer ?
#
loop_
_entity_poly.entity_id
_entity_poly.type
_entity_poly.pdbx_seq_one_letter_code
_entity_poly.pdbx_strand_id
1 'polypeptide(L)'
;MDLEKSKSLIVIENSGVFIGLISIGDIQRAIIKNLPLDIKVGEVLRNNIIIGSDADPFQLLKDKMLNLRIEMMPIVDKNNLLSDILLWDEIFDHNISLEEFDSDIPVVIMAGGLGSRLRPLTNIIPKPLLPIGENSIIDVIIEKFRKFGVYNFYVSTNYKSELIKFHFENKGCDFSIDIVKEDFPLGTAGSLELMKDKLTGTFFLTNCDIIISTDYTEILKYHRENNNVITIVASVKEIKIPYGIVESGKNGELLRLKEKPELLFMINTGMYVIEPIVFESINKNEYLDMTTLIENVKNKSLKVGVFPVSDKSWSDIGEWNEYLKIINKIN
;
A
#
# COMPACT_ATOMS: atom_id res chain seq x y z
N MET A 1 -16.27 2.04 4.81
CA MET A 1 -14.84 1.72 5.03
C MET A 1 -14.02 2.99 4.92
N ASP A 2 -13.83 3.54 3.71
CA ASP A 2 -13.03 4.74 3.47
C ASP A 2 -13.50 6.04 4.13
N LEU A 3 -14.80 6.21 4.42
CA LEU A 3 -15.31 7.39 5.13
C LEU A 3 -15.12 7.26 6.64
N GLU A 4 -15.44 6.08 7.17
CA GLU A 4 -15.39 5.76 8.60
C GLU A 4 -14.00 5.31 9.08
N LYS A 5 -13.01 5.23 8.18
CA LYS A 5 -11.67 4.67 8.43
C LYS A 5 -11.71 3.27 9.07
N SER A 6 -12.75 2.49 8.76
CA SER A 6 -12.94 1.15 9.30
C SER A 6 -12.30 0.08 8.41
N LYS A 7 -11.59 -0.87 9.02
CA LYS A 7 -10.94 -2.01 8.34
C LYS A 7 -11.91 -3.11 7.92
N SER A 8 -13.08 -3.17 8.56
CA SER A 8 -14.16 -4.13 8.28
C SER A 8 -15.55 -3.50 8.44
N LEU A 9 -16.55 -4.06 7.76
CA LEU A 9 -17.98 -3.77 7.95
C LEU A 9 -18.72 -5.04 8.34
N ILE A 10 -19.76 -4.86 9.15
CA ILE A 10 -20.71 -5.90 9.49
C ILE A 10 -21.85 -5.90 8.47
N VAL A 11 -22.23 -7.09 8.04
CA VAL A 11 -23.37 -7.32 7.17
C VAL A 11 -24.45 -8.02 7.97
N ILE A 12 -25.58 -7.34 8.11
CA ILE A 12 -26.78 -7.82 8.80
C ILE A 12 -27.98 -7.78 7.85
N GLU A 13 -28.95 -8.66 8.09
CA GLU A 13 -30.25 -8.55 7.47
C GLU A 13 -31.06 -7.40 8.08
N ASN A 14 -32.11 -6.96 7.37
CA ASN A 14 -33.08 -5.99 7.91
C ASN A 14 -33.78 -6.49 9.21
N SER A 15 -33.78 -7.80 9.44
CA SER A 15 -34.26 -8.45 10.65
C SER A 15 -33.33 -8.29 11.87
N GLY A 16 -32.10 -7.79 11.66
CA GLY A 16 -31.05 -7.71 12.69
C GLY A 16 -30.16 -8.95 12.78
N VAL A 17 -30.44 -9.98 11.98
CA VAL A 17 -29.65 -11.22 11.95
C VAL A 17 -28.27 -10.93 11.34
N PHE A 18 -27.23 -11.36 12.03
CA PHE A 18 -25.86 -11.26 11.55
C PHE A 18 -25.61 -12.25 10.39
N ILE A 19 -25.17 -11.73 9.24
CA ILE A 19 -24.86 -12.53 8.06
C ILE A 19 -23.35 -12.75 7.94
N GLY A 20 -22.56 -11.71 8.16
CA GLY A 20 -21.12 -11.82 8.05
C GLY A 20 -20.35 -10.51 8.14
N LEU A 21 -19.09 -10.57 7.73
CA LEU A 21 -18.12 -9.50 7.72
C LEU A 21 -17.54 -9.33 6.33
N ILE A 22 -17.33 -8.08 5.95
CA ILE A 22 -16.56 -7.73 4.77
C ILE A 22 -15.40 -6.81 5.18
N SER A 23 -14.18 -7.26 4.91
CA SER A 23 -12.95 -6.51 5.16
C SER A 23 -12.44 -5.82 3.90
N ILE A 24 -11.47 -4.91 4.05
CA ILE A 24 -10.75 -4.30 2.92
C ILE A 24 -10.12 -5.41 2.05
N GLY A 25 -9.50 -6.41 2.68
CA GLY A 25 -8.91 -7.55 1.99
C GLY A 25 -9.92 -8.35 1.15
N ASP A 26 -11.20 -8.42 1.55
CA ASP A 26 -12.25 -9.08 0.75
C ASP A 26 -12.57 -8.28 -0.50
N ILE A 27 -12.73 -6.97 -0.36
CA ILE A 27 -12.96 -6.06 -1.48
C ILE A 27 -11.76 -6.11 -2.43
N GLN A 28 -10.53 -6.08 -1.91
CA GLN A 28 -9.31 -6.20 -2.72
C GLN A 28 -9.28 -7.51 -3.50
N ARG A 29 -9.60 -8.64 -2.88
CA ARG A 29 -9.67 -9.94 -3.57
C ARG A 29 -10.74 -9.97 -4.66
N ALA A 30 -11.91 -9.35 -4.43
CA ALA A 30 -12.95 -9.21 -5.45
C ALA A 30 -12.45 -8.38 -6.64
N ILE A 31 -11.76 -7.26 -6.38
CA ILE A 31 -11.15 -6.41 -7.41
C ILE A 31 -10.07 -7.18 -8.19
N ILE A 32 -9.20 -7.92 -7.50
CA ILE A 32 -8.16 -8.76 -8.14
C ILE A 32 -8.79 -9.80 -9.07
N LYS A 33 -9.96 -10.35 -8.71
CA LYS A 33 -10.73 -11.29 -9.54
C LYS A 33 -11.52 -10.60 -10.67
N ASN A 34 -11.40 -9.29 -10.84
CA ASN A 34 -12.17 -8.48 -11.80
C ASN A 34 -13.69 -8.65 -11.65
N LEU A 35 -14.19 -8.80 -10.43
CA LEU A 35 -15.64 -8.82 -10.19
C LEU A 35 -16.24 -7.42 -10.39
N PRO A 36 -17.48 -7.32 -10.90
CA PRO A 36 -18.20 -6.05 -10.99
C PRO A 36 -18.38 -5.41 -9.61
N LEU A 37 -18.25 -4.09 -9.52
CA LEU A 37 -18.40 -3.37 -8.24
C LEU A 37 -19.86 -3.27 -7.76
N ASP A 38 -20.83 -3.56 -8.63
CA ASP A 38 -22.26 -3.61 -8.33
C ASP A 38 -22.75 -5.01 -7.92
N ILE A 39 -21.83 -5.97 -7.77
CA ILE A 39 -22.13 -7.30 -7.24
C ILE A 39 -22.70 -7.21 -5.82
N LYS A 40 -23.62 -8.12 -5.48
CA LYS A 40 -24.18 -8.16 -4.13
C LYS A 40 -23.09 -8.50 -3.12
N VAL A 41 -23.09 -7.79 -1.99
CA VAL A 41 -22.12 -7.99 -0.91
C VAL A 41 -22.04 -9.46 -0.46
N GLY A 42 -23.17 -10.17 -0.43
CA GLY A 42 -23.24 -11.59 -0.06
C GLY A 42 -22.39 -12.53 -0.92
N GLU A 43 -22.07 -12.14 -2.16
CA GLU A 43 -21.22 -12.94 -3.06
C GLU A 43 -19.72 -12.75 -2.79
N VAL A 44 -19.36 -11.75 -1.98
CA VAL A 44 -17.98 -11.41 -1.60
C VAL A 44 -17.69 -11.77 -0.12
N LEU A 45 -18.72 -12.14 0.65
CA LEU A 45 -18.57 -12.52 2.05
C LEU A 45 -17.71 -13.77 2.23
N ARG A 46 -16.92 -13.78 3.31
CA ARG A 46 -16.19 -14.99 3.74
C ARG A 46 -17.16 -15.97 4.39
N ASN A 47 -16.98 -17.26 4.11
CA ASN A 47 -17.80 -18.32 4.71
C ASN A 47 -17.41 -18.63 6.16
N ASN A 48 -16.15 -18.40 6.53
CA ASN A 48 -15.63 -18.70 7.87
C ASN A 48 -15.34 -17.40 8.59
N ILE A 49 -16.28 -16.97 9.43
CA ILE A 49 -16.12 -15.78 10.27
C ILE A 49 -16.14 -16.24 11.72
N ILE A 50 -15.22 -15.69 12.50
CA ILE A 50 -15.14 -15.96 13.92
C ILE A 50 -16.04 -14.95 14.62
N ILE A 51 -17.06 -15.46 15.30
CA ILE A 51 -17.99 -14.70 16.13
C ILE A 51 -17.87 -15.15 17.60
N GLY A 52 -18.33 -14.30 18.51
CA GLY A 52 -18.56 -14.63 19.92
C GLY A 52 -20.05 -14.74 20.24
N SER A 53 -20.40 -15.40 21.33
CA SER A 53 -21.76 -15.39 21.87
C SER A 53 -21.86 -14.41 23.03
N ASP A 54 -23.02 -13.77 23.20
CA ASP A 54 -23.34 -12.95 24.38
C ASP A 54 -23.37 -13.75 25.70
N ALA A 55 -23.44 -15.09 25.60
CA ALA A 55 -23.33 -16.00 26.73
C ALA A 55 -21.87 -16.35 27.09
N ASP A 56 -20.89 -16.04 26.22
CA ASP A 56 -19.48 -16.34 26.47
C ASP A 56 -18.88 -15.36 27.49
N PRO A 57 -18.06 -15.82 28.45
CA PRO A 57 -17.34 -14.92 29.35
C PRO A 57 -16.42 -13.98 28.58
N PHE A 58 -16.40 -12.69 28.94
CA PHE A 58 -15.56 -11.68 28.26
C PHE A 58 -14.07 -12.07 28.17
N GLN A 59 -13.52 -12.70 29.21
CA GLN A 59 -12.12 -13.17 29.19
C GLN A 59 -11.87 -14.23 28.12
N LEU A 60 -12.82 -15.15 27.91
CA LEU A 60 -12.74 -16.18 26.86
C LEU A 60 -12.75 -15.53 25.47
N LEU A 61 -13.61 -14.52 25.27
CA LEU A 61 -13.67 -13.74 24.04
C LEU A 61 -12.36 -13.00 23.79
N LYS A 62 -11.80 -12.36 24.83
CA LYS A 62 -10.51 -11.67 24.79
C LYS A 62 -9.36 -12.62 24.44
N ASP A 63 -9.28 -13.78 25.08
CA ASP A 63 -8.25 -14.78 24.79
C ASP A 63 -8.37 -15.32 23.36
N LYS A 64 -9.60 -15.53 22.88
CA LYS A 64 -9.87 -15.94 21.50
C LYS A 64 -9.45 -14.87 20.50
N MET A 65 -9.76 -13.60 20.77
CA MET A 65 -9.31 -12.47 19.94
C MET A 65 -7.79 -12.41 19.90
N LEU A 66 -7.12 -12.49 21.05
CA LEU A 66 -5.67 -12.42 21.17
C LEU A 66 -4.96 -13.55 20.42
N ASN A 67 -5.38 -14.80 20.65
CA ASN A 67 -4.75 -15.98 20.06
C ASN A 67 -4.92 -16.06 18.55
N LEU A 68 -6.06 -15.59 18.04
CA LEU A 68 -6.39 -15.63 16.62
C LEU A 68 -6.16 -14.28 15.91
N ARG A 69 -5.59 -13.28 16.62
CA ARG A 69 -5.32 -11.92 16.13
C ARG A 69 -6.54 -11.29 15.44
N ILE A 70 -7.71 -11.41 16.07
CA ILE A 70 -8.98 -10.93 15.51
C ILE A 70 -9.16 -9.44 15.80
N GLU A 71 -9.12 -8.61 14.76
CA GLU A 71 -9.30 -7.16 14.90
C GLU A 71 -10.71 -6.75 15.37
N MET A 72 -11.73 -7.49 14.92
CA MET A 72 -13.13 -7.21 15.22
C MET A 72 -13.89 -8.53 15.37
N MET A 73 -14.55 -8.70 16.52
CA MET A 73 -15.36 -9.87 16.83
C MET A 73 -16.82 -9.45 17.04
N PRO A 74 -17.72 -9.80 16.10
CA PRO A 74 -19.16 -9.67 16.31
C PRO A 74 -19.62 -10.61 17.42
N ILE A 75 -20.46 -10.10 18.32
CA ILE A 75 -21.10 -10.88 19.37
C ILE A 75 -22.58 -11.04 19.03
N VAL A 76 -23.06 -12.28 19.06
CA VAL A 76 -24.45 -12.60 18.71
C VAL A 76 -25.18 -13.30 19.84
N ASP A 77 -26.50 -13.12 19.87
CA ASP A 77 -27.38 -13.86 20.76
C ASP A 77 -27.68 -15.28 20.24
N LYS A 78 -28.47 -16.04 21.01
CA LYS A 78 -28.93 -17.39 20.64
C LYS A 78 -29.75 -17.48 19.34
N ASN A 79 -30.29 -16.36 18.86
CA ASN A 79 -31.05 -16.25 17.61
C ASN A 79 -30.20 -15.70 16.45
N ASN A 80 -28.88 -15.55 16.66
CA ASN A 80 -27.94 -14.97 15.71
C ASN A 80 -28.21 -13.48 15.41
N LEU A 81 -28.88 -12.77 16.32
CA LEU A 81 -29.01 -11.32 16.29
C LEU A 81 -27.73 -10.69 16.83
N LEU A 82 -27.25 -9.64 16.17
CA LEU A 82 -26.07 -8.90 16.62
C LEU A 82 -26.37 -8.20 17.95
N SER A 83 -25.67 -8.58 19.02
CA SER A 83 -25.84 -8.02 20.36
C SER A 83 -24.77 -6.97 20.69
N ASP A 84 -23.52 -7.21 20.27
CA ASP A 84 -22.39 -6.32 20.55
C ASP A 84 -21.25 -6.51 19.53
N ILE A 85 -20.24 -5.63 19.56
CA ILE A 85 -19.05 -5.68 18.71
C ILE A 85 -17.82 -5.41 19.57
N LEU A 86 -16.90 -6.36 19.59
CA LEU A 86 -15.62 -6.21 20.27
C LEU A 86 -14.54 -5.78 19.28
N LEU A 87 -13.90 -4.63 19.52
CA LEU A 87 -12.80 -4.11 18.71
C LEU A 87 -11.45 -4.29 19.43
N TRP A 88 -10.42 -4.68 18.68
CA TRP A 88 -9.08 -4.91 19.23
C TRP A 88 -8.53 -3.70 19.98
N ASP A 89 -8.60 -2.51 19.37
CA ASP A 89 -8.08 -1.26 19.94
C ASP A 89 -8.83 -0.79 21.20
N GLU A 90 -10.03 -1.32 21.46
CA GLU A 90 -10.80 -1.04 22.68
C GLU A 90 -10.42 -1.99 23.83
N ILE A 91 -9.83 -3.15 23.49
CA ILE A 91 -9.62 -4.27 24.42
C ILE A 91 -8.14 -4.45 24.79
N PHE A 92 -7.24 -4.11 23.87
CA PHE A 92 -5.80 -4.30 23.98
C PHE A 92 -5.02 -2.99 23.87
N ASP A 93 -3.91 -2.89 24.60
CA ASP A 93 -3.03 -1.73 24.50
C ASP A 93 -2.39 -1.63 23.11
N HIS A 94 -2.19 -0.40 22.62
CA HIS A 94 -1.63 -0.10 21.30
C HIS A 94 -0.21 -0.66 21.04
N ASN A 95 0.48 -1.16 22.07
CA ASN A 95 1.81 -1.77 21.93
C ASN A 95 1.76 -3.19 21.37
N ILE A 96 0.58 -3.80 21.26
CA ILE A 96 0.42 -5.13 20.68
C ILE A 96 0.12 -4.99 19.20
N SER A 97 1.17 -5.05 18.38
CA SER A 97 1.05 -5.18 16.93
C SER A 97 0.27 -6.45 16.58
N LEU A 98 -0.68 -6.30 15.66
CA LEU A 98 -1.53 -7.38 15.15
C LEU A 98 -0.76 -8.28 14.18
N GLU A 99 0.05 -7.68 13.29
CA GLU A 99 0.83 -8.39 12.29
C GLU A 99 2.16 -7.65 12.03
N GLU A 100 3.26 -8.39 12.12
CA GLU A 100 4.59 -7.97 11.65
C GLU A 100 5.01 -8.93 10.54
N PHE A 101 6.03 -8.56 9.77
CA PHE A 101 6.62 -9.52 8.85
C PHE A 101 7.27 -10.69 9.60
N ASP A 102 7.19 -11.90 9.05
CA ASP A 102 7.84 -13.09 9.61
C ASP A 102 9.39 -12.98 9.68
N SER A 103 9.96 -12.00 8.98
CA SER A 103 11.38 -11.74 8.87
C SER A 103 11.61 -10.27 8.54
N ASP A 104 12.77 -9.70 8.87
CA ASP A 104 13.15 -8.35 8.43
C ASP A 104 13.26 -8.29 6.89
N ILE A 105 12.28 -7.63 6.26
CA ILE A 105 12.20 -7.48 4.80
C ILE A 105 12.90 -6.17 4.40
N PRO A 106 13.95 -6.23 3.56
CA PRO A 106 14.60 -5.03 3.07
C PRO A 106 13.65 -4.07 2.36
N VAL A 107 13.84 -2.76 2.57
CA VAL A 107 13.09 -1.70 1.90
C VAL A 107 14.04 -0.78 1.14
N VAL A 108 13.82 -0.64 -0.16
CA VAL A 108 14.50 0.33 -1.03
C VAL A 108 13.63 1.57 -1.19
N ILE A 109 14.15 2.73 -0.80
CA ILE A 109 13.52 4.04 -0.97
C ILE A 109 14.22 4.79 -2.10
N MET A 110 13.50 5.11 -3.16
CA MET A 110 14.05 5.83 -4.30
C MET A 110 13.99 7.35 -4.10
N ALA A 111 15.15 7.94 -3.88
CA ALA A 111 15.38 9.34 -3.53
C ALA A 111 16.32 10.08 -4.51
N GLY A 112 16.52 9.54 -5.73
CA GLY A 112 17.40 10.13 -6.75
C GLY A 112 16.83 11.33 -7.52
N GLY A 113 15.52 11.55 -7.47
CA GLY A 113 14.85 12.60 -8.26
C GLY A 113 15.12 14.03 -7.79
N LEU A 114 15.14 14.98 -8.73
CA LEU A 114 15.36 16.41 -8.44
C LEU A 114 14.21 17.09 -7.68
N GLY A 115 13.03 16.48 -7.63
CA GLY A 115 11.85 17.07 -6.96
C GLY A 115 11.43 18.42 -7.54
N SER A 116 11.57 18.61 -8.85
CA SER A 116 11.39 19.91 -9.53
C SER A 116 10.00 20.55 -9.32
N ARG A 117 8.96 19.76 -9.07
CA ARG A 117 7.58 20.23 -8.86
C ARG A 117 7.39 20.99 -7.54
N LEU A 118 8.21 20.68 -6.53
CA LEU A 118 8.18 21.35 -5.22
C LEU A 118 9.21 22.49 -5.11
N ARG A 119 9.69 23.00 -6.23
CA ARG A 119 10.49 24.22 -6.24
C ARG A 119 9.64 25.39 -5.73
N PRO A 120 10.22 26.34 -4.96
CA PRO A 120 11.66 26.50 -4.72
C PRO A 120 12.23 25.69 -3.55
N LEU A 121 11.44 24.98 -2.75
CA LEU A 121 11.94 24.26 -1.56
C LEU A 121 13.05 23.26 -1.91
N THR A 122 12.84 22.51 -3.00
CA THR A 122 13.79 21.50 -3.47
C THR A 122 15.09 22.05 -4.04
N ASN A 123 15.19 23.37 -4.24
CA ASN A 123 16.46 24.04 -4.55
C ASN A 123 17.39 24.08 -3.33
N ILE A 124 16.84 24.04 -2.11
CA ILE A 124 17.59 24.19 -0.86
C ILE A 124 17.81 22.83 -0.20
N ILE A 125 16.74 22.06 0.00
CA ILE A 125 16.78 20.73 0.64
C ILE A 125 16.31 19.64 -0.33
N PRO A 126 16.89 18.43 -0.31
CA PRO A 126 16.42 17.35 -1.17
C PRO A 126 15.00 16.96 -0.77
N LYS A 127 14.19 16.56 -1.76
CA LYS A 127 12.77 16.24 -1.56
C LYS A 127 12.49 15.29 -0.38
N PRO A 128 13.23 14.17 -0.19
CA PRO A 128 13.01 13.27 0.95
C PRO A 128 13.17 13.94 2.32
N LEU A 129 13.92 15.05 2.42
CA LEU A 129 14.14 15.80 3.66
C LEU A 129 13.17 16.97 3.85
N LEU A 130 12.18 17.14 2.97
CA LEU A 130 11.15 18.15 3.18
C LEU A 130 10.38 17.86 4.48
N PRO A 131 10.08 18.88 5.30
CA PRO A 131 9.47 18.68 6.61
C PRO A 131 7.97 18.35 6.54
N ILE A 132 7.56 17.37 7.33
CA ILE A 132 6.19 16.99 7.66
C ILE A 132 6.07 17.00 9.19
N GLY A 133 5.62 18.12 9.76
CA GLY A 133 5.66 18.35 11.20
C GLY A 133 7.10 18.38 11.72
N GLU A 134 7.41 17.57 12.73
CA GLU A 134 8.77 17.43 13.29
C GLU A 134 9.65 16.42 12.54
N ASN A 135 9.06 15.66 11.61
CA ASN A 135 9.76 14.63 10.83
C ASN A 135 9.96 15.09 9.39
N SER A 136 10.85 14.44 8.64
CA SER A 136 10.93 14.60 7.20
C SER A 136 10.07 13.58 6.46
N ILE A 137 9.86 13.78 5.16
CA ILE A 137 9.14 12.81 4.30
C ILE A 137 9.72 11.39 4.46
N ILE A 138 11.03 11.24 4.38
CA ILE A 138 11.67 9.93 4.45
C ILE A 138 11.52 9.29 5.82
N ASP A 139 11.53 10.09 6.90
CA ASP A 139 11.26 9.60 8.25
C ASP A 139 9.84 9.01 8.33
N VAL A 140 8.83 9.69 7.77
CA VAL A 140 7.45 9.21 7.77
C VAL A 140 7.30 7.89 7.00
N ILE A 141 8.02 7.73 5.88
CA ILE A 141 8.02 6.49 5.09
C ILE A 141 8.67 5.36 5.90
N ILE A 142 9.84 5.60 6.49
CA ILE A 142 10.56 4.61 7.31
C ILE A 142 9.68 4.16 8.48
N GLU A 143 9.10 5.09 9.24
CA GLU A 143 8.26 4.78 10.40
C GLU A 143 7.01 3.96 10.01
N LYS A 144 6.51 4.08 8.78
CA LYS A 144 5.44 3.21 8.28
C LYS A 144 5.87 1.76 8.11
N PHE A 145 7.08 1.53 7.59
CA PHE A 145 7.64 0.17 7.48
C PHE A 145 8.06 -0.39 8.83
N ARG A 146 8.58 0.44 9.73
CA ARG A 146 8.99 0.03 11.08
C ARG A 146 7.85 -0.54 11.91
N LYS A 147 6.62 -0.05 11.71
CA LYS A 147 5.41 -0.64 12.34
C LYS A 147 5.18 -2.11 12.00
N PHE A 148 5.79 -2.61 10.92
CA PHE A 148 5.72 -4.00 10.48
C PHE A 148 7.02 -4.77 10.75
N GLY A 149 7.89 -4.26 11.64
CA GLY A 149 9.12 -4.94 12.05
C GLY A 149 10.28 -4.82 11.07
N VAL A 150 10.28 -3.82 10.18
CA VAL A 150 11.40 -3.57 9.26
C VAL A 150 12.49 -2.73 9.91
N TYR A 151 13.74 -3.18 9.79
CA TYR A 151 14.92 -2.49 10.29
C TYR A 151 16.05 -2.36 9.25
N ASN A 152 15.90 -2.88 8.04
CA ASN A 152 16.91 -2.75 6.99
C ASN A 152 16.43 -1.89 5.81
N PHE A 153 17.02 -0.70 5.67
CA PHE A 153 16.67 0.27 4.64
C PHE A 153 17.84 0.56 3.69
N TYR A 154 17.50 0.73 2.42
CA TYR A 154 18.40 1.21 1.39
C TYR A 154 17.81 2.45 0.76
N VAL A 155 18.59 3.51 0.60
CA VAL A 155 18.11 4.75 -0.02
C VAL A 155 18.94 5.03 -1.26
N SER A 156 18.33 4.86 -2.44
CA SER A 156 18.99 5.26 -3.69
C SER A 156 18.91 6.77 -3.84
N THR A 157 20.06 7.41 -3.95
CA THR A 157 20.19 8.86 -3.97
C THR A 157 21.04 9.30 -5.16
N ASN A 158 20.82 10.51 -5.63
CA ASN A 158 21.71 11.16 -6.59
C ASN A 158 22.05 12.55 -6.05
N TYR A 159 21.26 13.56 -6.45
CA TYR A 159 21.44 14.94 -6.04
C TYR A 159 21.36 15.10 -4.51
N LYS A 160 22.34 15.81 -3.92
CA LYS A 160 22.39 16.12 -2.48
C LYS A 160 22.36 14.90 -1.53
N SER A 161 22.86 13.74 -1.98
CA SER A 161 22.99 12.52 -1.17
C SER A 161 23.62 12.76 0.22
N GLU A 162 24.65 13.62 0.30
CA GLU A 162 25.35 13.93 1.56
C GLU A 162 24.43 14.52 2.64
N LEU A 163 23.39 15.29 2.26
CA LEU A 163 22.44 15.84 3.24
C LEU A 163 21.55 14.74 3.83
N ILE A 164 21.15 13.76 3.02
CA ILE A 164 20.34 12.62 3.47
C ILE A 164 21.18 11.77 4.41
N LYS A 165 22.44 11.51 4.05
CA LYS A 165 23.39 10.81 4.92
C LYS A 165 23.58 11.53 6.27
N PHE A 166 23.86 12.83 6.23
CA PHE A 166 24.02 13.66 7.43
C PHE A 166 22.77 13.66 8.32
N HIS A 167 21.56 13.69 7.74
CA HIS A 167 20.30 13.61 8.50
C HIS A 167 20.25 12.37 9.38
N PHE A 168 20.49 11.17 8.82
CA PHE A 168 20.41 9.92 9.58
C PHE A 168 21.58 9.70 10.54
N GLU A 169 22.79 10.16 10.18
CA GLU A 169 23.95 10.10 11.09
C GLU A 169 23.73 10.92 12.37
N ASN A 170 23.07 12.08 12.29
CA ASN A 170 22.81 12.93 13.46
C ASN A 170 21.55 12.54 14.22
N LYS A 171 20.55 11.93 13.56
CA LYS A 171 19.29 11.56 14.21
C LYS A 171 19.48 10.43 15.23
N GLY A 172 20.42 9.52 14.98
CA GLY A 172 20.61 8.32 15.78
C GLY A 172 19.44 7.35 15.55
N CYS A 173 19.69 6.29 14.79
CA CYS A 173 18.66 5.35 14.39
C CYS A 173 18.93 3.98 15.00
N ASP A 174 17.87 3.27 15.40
CA ASP A 174 17.87 1.88 15.86
C ASP A 174 17.63 0.89 14.71
N PHE A 175 17.78 1.35 13.47
CA PHE A 175 17.68 0.58 12.23
C PHE A 175 18.91 0.80 11.35
N SER A 176 19.18 -0.13 10.44
CA SER A 176 20.23 -0.04 9.43
C SER A 176 19.75 0.77 8.23
N ILE A 177 20.57 1.71 7.78
CA ILE A 177 20.29 2.50 6.58
C ILE A 177 21.54 2.68 5.71
N ASP A 178 21.45 2.15 4.49
CA ASP A 178 22.51 2.26 3.48
C ASP A 178 22.15 3.31 2.44
N ILE A 179 22.88 4.42 2.43
CA ILE A 179 22.75 5.45 1.39
C ILE A 179 23.56 5.03 0.16
N VAL A 180 22.84 4.66 -0.90
CA VAL A 180 23.43 4.21 -2.17
C VAL A 180 23.40 5.39 -3.12
N LYS A 181 24.59 5.89 -3.50
CA LYS A 181 24.72 7.06 -4.36
C LYS A 181 24.93 6.64 -5.81
N GLU A 182 24.06 7.14 -6.67
CA GLU A 182 24.18 7.03 -8.13
C GLU A 182 25.15 8.11 -8.65
N ASP A 183 26.14 7.71 -9.45
CA ASP A 183 27.07 8.65 -10.10
C ASP A 183 26.36 9.52 -11.17
N PHE A 184 25.36 8.95 -11.82
CA PHE A 184 24.47 9.59 -12.80
C PHE A 184 23.07 8.97 -12.68
N PRO A 185 21.99 9.64 -13.12
CA PRO A 185 20.65 9.10 -12.97
C PRO A 185 20.49 7.76 -13.70
N LEU A 186 20.17 6.70 -12.96
CA LEU A 186 19.96 5.34 -13.49
C LEU A 186 18.46 5.00 -13.70
N GLY A 187 17.57 5.97 -13.51
CA GLY A 187 16.13 5.75 -13.58
C GLY A 187 15.59 5.07 -12.33
N THR A 188 14.31 4.71 -12.36
CA THR A 188 13.60 4.15 -11.20
C THR A 188 13.88 2.66 -10.94
N ALA A 189 14.53 1.95 -11.86
CA ALA A 189 14.92 0.55 -11.68
C ALA A 189 16.42 0.32 -11.80
N GLY A 190 17.14 1.13 -12.58
CA GLY A 190 18.57 0.90 -12.83
C GLY A 190 19.45 1.00 -11.58
N SER A 191 19.05 1.82 -10.60
CA SER A 191 19.77 1.93 -9.33
C SER A 191 19.72 0.67 -8.46
N LEU A 192 18.77 -0.24 -8.70
CA LEU A 192 18.70 -1.52 -8.02
C LEU A 192 19.95 -2.37 -8.22
N GLU A 193 20.59 -2.25 -9.38
CA GLU A 193 21.81 -3.00 -9.70
C GLU A 193 22.98 -2.67 -8.77
N LEU A 194 22.99 -1.46 -8.18
CA LEU A 194 23.99 -1.08 -7.17
C LEU A 194 23.82 -1.81 -5.83
N MET A 195 22.67 -2.49 -5.64
CA MET A 195 22.27 -3.15 -4.40
C MET A 195 22.06 -4.65 -4.56
N LYS A 196 22.30 -5.22 -5.75
CA LYS A 196 22.02 -6.63 -6.06
C LYS A 196 22.63 -7.64 -5.08
N ASP A 197 23.85 -7.38 -4.62
CA ASP A 197 24.59 -8.28 -3.73
C ASP A 197 24.07 -8.21 -2.29
N LYS A 198 23.28 -7.18 -1.97
CA LYS A 198 22.65 -6.96 -0.66
C LYS A 198 21.20 -7.42 -0.63
N LEU A 199 20.48 -7.32 -1.76
CA LEU A 199 19.07 -7.67 -1.91
C LEU A 199 18.92 -9.12 -2.37
N THR A 200 19.18 -10.07 -1.46
CA THR A 200 19.20 -11.52 -1.78
C THR A 200 17.87 -12.25 -1.59
N GLY A 201 16.86 -11.59 -1.01
CA GLY A 201 15.50 -12.11 -0.85
C GLY A 201 14.46 -11.08 -1.27
N THR A 202 13.16 -11.42 -1.12
CA THR A 202 12.05 -10.50 -1.39
C THR A 202 12.27 -9.16 -0.70
N PHE A 203 12.04 -8.05 -1.40
CA PHE A 203 12.20 -6.71 -0.86
C PHE A 203 11.07 -5.79 -1.32
N PHE A 204 10.82 -4.73 -0.54
CA PHE A 204 9.95 -3.64 -0.97
C PHE A 204 10.77 -2.58 -1.70
N LEU A 205 10.15 -1.95 -2.70
CA LEU A 205 10.67 -0.75 -3.34
C LEU A 205 9.57 0.31 -3.32
N THR A 206 9.90 1.53 -2.90
CA THR A 206 8.96 2.65 -2.88
C THR A 206 9.63 3.94 -3.32
N ASN A 207 8.90 4.81 -4.01
CA ASN A 207 9.36 6.18 -4.19
C ASN A 207 9.45 6.92 -2.84
N CYS A 208 10.35 7.90 -2.75
CA CYS A 208 10.52 8.76 -1.56
C CYS A 208 9.41 9.79 -1.34
N ASP A 209 8.35 9.79 -2.15
CA ASP A 209 7.27 10.77 -2.13
C ASP A 209 5.89 10.12 -2.11
N ILE A 210 5.84 8.84 -1.76
CA ILE A 210 4.61 8.07 -1.72
C ILE A 210 4.38 7.58 -0.31
N ILE A 211 3.21 7.91 0.21
CA ILE A 211 2.71 7.39 1.47
C ILE A 211 1.51 6.49 1.19
N ILE A 212 1.62 5.21 1.58
CA ILE A 212 0.51 4.26 1.51
C ILE A 212 0.08 3.89 2.92
N SER A 213 -1.23 4.00 3.19
CA SER A 213 -1.85 3.70 4.47
C SER A 213 -2.71 2.44 4.35
N THR A 214 -2.03 1.32 4.16
CA THR A 214 -2.62 -0.02 4.12
C THR A 214 -1.75 -0.97 4.94
N ASP A 215 -2.20 -2.20 5.14
CA ASP A 215 -1.42 -3.21 5.81
C ASP A 215 -0.37 -3.80 4.84
N TYR A 216 0.92 -3.68 5.17
CA TYR A 216 1.97 -4.15 4.28
C TYR A 216 2.14 -5.67 4.34
N THR A 217 1.69 -6.34 5.41
CA THR A 217 1.69 -7.80 5.52
C THR A 217 0.77 -8.41 4.47
N GLU A 218 -0.39 -7.79 4.21
CA GLU A 218 -1.33 -8.23 3.18
C GLU A 218 -0.72 -8.16 1.77
N ILE A 219 0.05 -7.11 1.48
CA ILE A 219 0.75 -6.94 0.19
C ILE A 219 1.79 -8.06 0.02
N LEU A 220 2.61 -8.31 1.04
CA LEU A 220 3.65 -9.33 1.02
C LEU A 220 3.06 -10.74 0.91
N LYS A 221 2.00 -11.01 1.67
CA LYS A 221 1.26 -12.29 1.62
C LYS A 221 0.70 -12.53 0.23
N TYR A 222 0.02 -11.54 -0.36
CA TYR A 222 -0.48 -11.63 -1.73
C TYR A 222 0.64 -11.90 -2.73
N HIS A 223 1.76 -11.20 -2.62
CA HIS A 223 2.93 -11.40 -3.49
C HIS A 223 3.41 -12.86 -3.46
N ARG A 224 3.59 -13.42 -2.26
CA ARG A 224 4.05 -14.79 -2.03
C ARG A 224 3.02 -15.84 -2.48
N GLU A 225 1.77 -15.73 -2.06
CA GLU A 225 0.70 -16.68 -2.42
C GLU A 225 0.49 -16.77 -3.93
N ASN A 226 0.74 -15.68 -4.65
CA ASN A 226 0.61 -15.64 -6.10
C ASN A 226 1.90 -16.01 -6.83
N ASN A 227 3.04 -16.22 -6.17
CA ASN A 227 4.35 -16.42 -6.81
C ASN A 227 4.66 -15.31 -7.83
N ASN A 228 4.38 -14.05 -7.45
CA ASN A 228 4.69 -12.91 -8.30
C ASN A 228 6.19 -12.60 -8.21
N VAL A 229 6.83 -12.23 -9.32
CA VAL A 229 8.19 -11.69 -9.33
C VAL A 229 8.17 -10.19 -9.01
N ILE A 230 7.15 -9.48 -9.50
CA ILE A 230 6.85 -8.10 -9.11
C ILE A 230 5.38 -8.04 -8.75
N THR A 231 5.06 -7.46 -7.59
CA THR A 231 3.70 -7.01 -7.28
C THR A 231 3.68 -5.49 -7.30
N ILE A 232 2.85 -4.92 -8.17
CA ILE A 232 2.60 -3.48 -8.25
C ILE A 232 1.50 -3.13 -7.26
N VAL A 233 1.73 -2.17 -6.37
CA VAL A 233 0.65 -1.61 -5.56
C VAL A 233 -0.05 -0.54 -6.39
N ALA A 234 -1.35 -0.69 -6.62
CA ALA A 234 -2.12 0.20 -7.48
C ALA A 234 -3.29 0.84 -6.75
N SER A 235 -3.41 2.17 -6.83
CA SER A 235 -4.55 2.92 -6.33
C SER A 235 -5.75 2.71 -7.27
N VAL A 236 -6.90 2.34 -6.71
CA VAL A 236 -8.15 2.19 -7.45
C VAL A 236 -8.89 3.52 -7.45
N LYS A 237 -8.86 4.21 -8.59
CA LYS A 237 -9.50 5.51 -8.78
C LYS A 237 -10.77 5.41 -9.59
N GLU A 238 -11.85 5.96 -9.04
CA GLU A 238 -13.12 6.14 -9.73
C GLU A 238 -13.21 7.55 -10.32
N ILE A 239 -13.54 7.63 -11.61
CA ILE A 239 -13.83 8.88 -12.31
C ILE A 239 -15.29 8.84 -12.75
N LYS A 240 -16.11 9.71 -12.17
CA LYS A 240 -17.51 9.91 -12.56
C LYS A 240 -17.59 11.01 -13.60
N ILE A 241 -18.04 10.67 -14.80
CA ILE A 241 -18.30 11.65 -15.85
C ILE A 241 -19.77 12.08 -15.71
N PRO A 242 -20.09 13.35 -15.44
CA PRO A 242 -21.47 13.78 -15.19
C PRO A 242 -22.33 13.94 -16.47
N TYR A 243 -21.84 13.43 -17.60
CA TYR A 243 -22.44 13.57 -18.93
C TYR A 243 -22.41 12.24 -19.70
N GLY A 244 -23.24 12.12 -20.73
CA GLY A 244 -23.18 11.03 -21.68
C GLY A 244 -21.89 11.04 -22.49
N ILE A 245 -21.20 9.90 -22.54
CA ILE A 245 -20.08 9.66 -23.46
C ILE A 245 -20.59 8.97 -24.73
N VAL A 246 -20.02 9.37 -25.86
CA VAL A 246 -20.33 8.82 -27.18
C VAL A 246 -19.05 8.20 -27.73
N GLU A 247 -19.11 6.93 -28.10
CA GLU A 247 -18.06 6.22 -28.81
C GLU A 247 -18.46 6.13 -30.28
N SER A 248 -17.65 6.72 -31.16
CA SER A 248 -17.89 6.73 -32.60
C SER A 248 -16.91 5.82 -33.35
N GLY A 249 -17.44 5.11 -34.34
CA GLY A 249 -16.71 4.22 -35.22
C GLY A 249 -16.29 4.88 -36.53
N LYS A 250 -15.98 4.05 -37.53
CA LYS A 250 -15.63 4.55 -38.87
C LYS A 250 -16.82 5.34 -39.45
N ASN A 251 -16.52 6.43 -40.16
CA ASN A 251 -17.51 7.30 -40.81
C ASN A 251 -18.57 7.90 -39.88
N GLY A 252 -18.27 8.04 -38.57
CA GLY A 252 -19.20 8.68 -37.62
C GLY A 252 -20.36 7.77 -37.18
N GLU A 253 -20.28 6.47 -37.43
CA GLU A 253 -21.21 5.48 -36.88
C GLU A 253 -21.21 5.55 -35.34
N LEU A 254 -22.38 5.62 -34.73
CA LEU A 254 -22.51 5.55 -33.27
C LEU A 254 -22.32 4.11 -32.82
N LEU A 255 -21.25 3.82 -32.09
CA LEU A 255 -20.98 2.49 -31.52
C LEU A 255 -21.63 2.33 -30.14
N ARG A 256 -21.47 3.34 -29.27
CA ARG A 256 -21.95 3.27 -27.90
C ARG A 256 -22.31 4.65 -27.37
N LEU A 257 -23.42 4.73 -26.63
CA LEU A 257 -23.77 5.87 -25.80
C LEU A 257 -23.89 5.36 -24.36
N LYS A 258 -23.13 5.96 -23.43
CA LYS A 258 -23.19 5.61 -22.01
C LYS A 258 -23.42 6.88 -21.21
N GLU A 259 -24.59 6.98 -20.59
CA GLU A 259 -24.93 8.10 -19.71
C GLU A 259 -24.21 8.00 -18.37
N LYS A 260 -23.77 9.17 -17.89
CA LYS A 260 -23.07 9.38 -16.61
C LYS A 260 -22.15 8.22 -16.20
N PRO A 261 -21.18 7.82 -17.05
CA PRO A 261 -20.41 6.63 -16.78
C PRO A 261 -19.49 6.84 -15.59
N GLU A 262 -19.35 5.78 -14.81
CA GLU A 262 -18.28 5.61 -13.85
C GLU A 262 -17.18 4.77 -14.51
N LEU A 263 -15.96 5.29 -14.51
CA LEU A 263 -14.77 4.64 -15.04
C LEU A 263 -13.82 4.34 -13.90
N LEU A 264 -13.28 3.12 -13.87
CA LEU A 264 -12.33 2.67 -12.87
C LEU A 264 -10.95 2.55 -13.51
N PHE A 265 -9.96 3.16 -12.85
CA PHE A 265 -8.57 3.10 -13.24
C PHE A 265 -7.71 2.59 -12.09
N MET A 266 -6.73 1.77 -12.41
CA MET A 266 -5.68 1.38 -11.47
C MET A 266 -4.44 2.23 -11.76
N ILE A 267 -4.08 3.08 -10.82
CA ILE A 267 -2.95 3.98 -10.91
C ILE A 267 -1.77 3.34 -10.20
N ASN A 268 -0.64 3.19 -10.89
CA ASN A 268 0.59 2.73 -10.27
C ASN A 268 1.02 3.73 -9.17
N THR A 269 1.10 3.26 -7.93
CA THR A 269 1.43 4.11 -6.79
C THR A 269 2.91 4.44 -6.68
N GLY A 270 3.80 3.68 -7.34
CA GLY A 270 5.25 3.76 -7.11
C GLY A 270 5.75 2.93 -5.94
N MET A 271 4.93 2.03 -5.39
CA MET A 271 5.34 1.00 -4.43
C MET A 271 5.22 -0.40 -5.05
N TYR A 272 6.19 -1.25 -4.75
CA TYR A 272 6.31 -2.60 -5.30
C TYR A 272 6.86 -3.57 -4.26
N VAL A 273 6.51 -4.85 -4.42
CA VAL A 273 7.21 -5.98 -3.78
C VAL A 273 7.90 -6.77 -4.88
N ILE A 274 9.18 -7.06 -4.71
CA ILE A 274 10.06 -7.52 -5.79
C ILE A 274 10.90 -8.70 -5.34
N GLU A 275 11.02 -9.71 -6.21
CA GLU A 275 11.94 -10.83 -6.05
C GLU A 275 13.30 -10.56 -6.70
N PRO A 276 14.43 -11.02 -6.12
CA PRO A 276 15.79 -10.80 -6.65
C PRO A 276 16.01 -11.25 -8.10
N ILE A 277 15.20 -12.18 -8.61
CA ILE A 277 15.29 -12.63 -10.01
C ILE A 277 15.15 -11.48 -11.03
N VAL A 278 14.60 -10.32 -10.63
CA VAL A 278 14.55 -9.14 -11.50
C VAL A 278 15.93 -8.62 -11.91
N PHE A 279 16.98 -8.85 -11.11
CA PHE A 279 18.34 -8.38 -11.42
C PHE A 279 18.87 -8.94 -12.74
N GLU A 280 18.41 -10.12 -13.18
CA GLU A 280 18.73 -10.67 -14.50
C GLU A 280 18.18 -9.83 -15.67
N SER A 281 17.33 -8.86 -15.38
CA SER A 281 16.67 -7.96 -16.33
C SER A 281 17.14 -6.51 -16.19
N ILE A 282 18.18 -6.27 -15.38
CA ILE A 282 18.77 -4.96 -15.13
C ILE A 282 20.24 -5.01 -15.56
N ASN A 283 20.61 -4.16 -16.51
CA ASN A 283 21.99 -4.05 -16.95
C ASN A 283 22.78 -3.10 -16.05
N LYS A 284 24.07 -3.39 -15.88
CA LYS A 284 24.97 -2.55 -15.09
C LYS A 284 25.13 -1.17 -15.72
N ASN A 285 24.95 -0.13 -14.89
CA ASN A 285 25.18 1.27 -15.25
C ASN A 285 24.28 1.78 -16.40
N GLU A 286 23.12 1.17 -16.60
CA GLU A 286 22.15 1.60 -17.62
C GLU A 286 20.93 2.28 -16.98
N TYR A 287 20.42 3.29 -17.68
CA TYR A 287 19.15 3.91 -17.33
C TYR A 287 18.02 2.91 -17.57
N LEU A 288 17.24 2.63 -16.54
CA LEU A 288 16.07 1.76 -16.62
C LEU A 288 14.99 2.26 -15.69
N ASP A 289 13.77 2.39 -16.20
CA ASP A 289 12.60 2.68 -15.39
C ASP A 289 11.83 1.43 -14.99
N MET A 290 11.10 1.52 -13.87
CA MET A 290 10.27 0.43 -13.35
C MET A 290 9.26 -0.08 -14.38
N THR A 291 8.68 0.80 -15.21
CA THR A 291 7.75 0.38 -16.27
C THR A 291 8.42 -0.52 -17.30
N THR A 292 9.63 -0.16 -17.73
CA THR A 292 10.43 -0.97 -18.67
C THR A 292 10.92 -2.25 -18.02
N LEU A 293 11.33 -2.23 -16.74
CA LEU A 293 11.68 -3.45 -16.00
C LEU A 293 10.48 -4.42 -15.93
N ILE A 294 9.29 -3.92 -15.62
CA ILE A 294 8.06 -4.71 -15.58
C ILE A 294 7.76 -5.34 -16.95
N GLU A 295 7.92 -4.59 -18.03
CA GLU A 295 7.79 -5.11 -19.40
C GLU A 295 8.83 -6.21 -19.68
N ASN A 296 10.09 -6.03 -19.30
CA ASN A 296 11.14 -7.02 -19.46
C ASN A 296 10.83 -8.33 -18.70
N VAL A 297 10.36 -8.22 -17.45
CA VAL A 297 9.94 -9.36 -16.63
C VAL A 297 8.77 -10.09 -17.29
N LYS A 298 7.76 -9.37 -17.79
CA LYS A 298 6.64 -9.97 -18.53
C LYS A 298 7.07 -10.65 -19.82
N ASN A 299 8.00 -10.06 -20.57
CA ASN A 299 8.54 -10.63 -21.81
C ASN A 299 9.32 -11.94 -21.56
N LYS A 300 9.90 -12.10 -20.37
CA LYS A 300 10.49 -13.36 -19.89
C LYS A 300 9.46 -14.37 -19.36
N SER A 301 8.15 -14.12 -19.53
CA SER A 301 7.04 -14.94 -19.01
C SER A 301 7.05 -15.08 -17.48
N LEU A 302 7.68 -14.16 -16.76
CA LEU A 302 7.64 -14.11 -15.30
C LEU A 302 6.38 -13.38 -14.84
N LYS A 303 5.85 -13.77 -13.68
CA LYS A 303 4.56 -13.29 -13.20
C LYS A 303 4.67 -11.88 -12.60
N VAL A 304 3.84 -10.96 -13.08
CA VAL A 304 3.65 -9.64 -12.47
C VAL A 304 2.23 -9.55 -11.96
N GLY A 305 2.07 -9.33 -10.66
CA GLY A 305 0.78 -9.14 -10.01
C GLY A 305 0.46 -7.67 -9.75
N VAL A 306 -0.81 -7.38 -9.52
CA VAL A 306 -1.29 -6.05 -9.09
C VAL A 306 -2.06 -6.22 -7.79
N PHE A 307 -1.70 -5.45 -6.77
CA PHE A 307 -2.39 -5.40 -5.49
C PHE A 307 -3.14 -4.06 -5.37
N PRO A 308 -4.49 -4.06 -5.33
CA PRO A 308 -5.26 -2.84 -5.30
C PRO A 308 -5.32 -2.23 -3.88
N VAL A 309 -5.24 -0.91 -3.81
CA VAL A 309 -5.50 -0.12 -2.58
C VAL A 309 -6.52 0.97 -2.88
N SER A 310 -7.23 1.44 -1.85
CA SER A 310 -8.13 2.58 -1.99
C SER A 310 -7.37 3.85 -2.40
N ASP A 311 -7.96 4.68 -3.25
CA ASP A 311 -7.42 6.00 -3.63
C ASP A 311 -7.18 6.92 -2.42
N LYS A 312 -7.96 6.76 -1.34
CA LYS A 312 -7.74 7.54 -0.10
C LYS A 312 -6.56 7.05 0.73
N SER A 313 -6.09 5.83 0.48
CA SER A 313 -4.95 5.23 1.18
C SER A 313 -3.62 5.58 0.55
N TRP A 314 -3.61 6.19 -0.63
CA TRP A 314 -2.41 6.61 -1.34
C TRP A 314 -2.28 8.14 -1.33
N SER A 315 -1.07 8.64 -1.12
CA SER A 315 -0.77 10.08 -1.19
C SER A 315 0.58 10.29 -1.86
N ASP A 316 0.58 11.01 -2.98
CA ASP A 316 1.78 11.52 -3.65
C ASP A 316 2.08 12.92 -3.13
N ILE A 317 3.02 12.98 -2.18
CA ILE A 317 3.45 14.23 -1.53
C ILE A 317 4.49 14.98 -2.36
N GLY A 318 4.69 14.56 -3.60
CA GLY A 318 5.46 15.24 -4.62
C GLY A 318 4.79 16.42 -5.27
N GLU A 319 3.51 16.63 -5.01
CA GLU A 319 2.73 17.73 -5.53
C GLU A 319 2.36 18.73 -4.42
N TRP A 320 2.39 20.01 -4.74
CA TRP A 320 2.13 21.09 -3.77
C TRP A 320 0.79 20.91 -3.03
N ASN A 321 -0.26 20.54 -3.75
CA ASN A 321 -1.60 20.40 -3.16
C ASN A 321 -1.64 19.30 -2.09
N GLU A 322 -0.99 18.16 -2.33
CA GLU A 322 -0.97 17.06 -1.37
C GLU A 322 -0.01 17.33 -0.21
N TYR A 323 1.15 17.91 -0.50
CA TYR A 323 2.11 18.31 0.53
C TYR A 323 1.49 19.31 1.52
N LEU A 324 0.78 20.34 1.02
CA LEU A 324 0.08 21.32 1.86
C LEU A 324 -1.08 20.70 2.65
N LYS A 325 -1.84 19.77 2.05
CA LYS A 325 -2.92 19.05 2.76
C LYS A 325 -2.38 18.28 3.97
N ILE A 326 -1.20 17.68 3.86
CA ILE A 326 -0.60 16.91 4.95
C ILE A 326 -0.06 17.82 6.04
N ILE A 327 0.65 18.90 5.67
CA ILE A 327 1.14 19.88 6.64
C ILE A 327 -0.02 20.48 7.46
N ASN A 328 -1.11 20.84 6.78
CA ASN A 328 -2.28 21.43 7.44
C ASN A 328 -3.07 20.46 8.31
N LYS A 329 -2.83 19.14 8.23
CA LYS A 329 -3.45 18.14 9.13
C LYS A 329 -2.67 17.96 10.42
N ILE A 330 -1.41 18.39 10.45
CA ILE A 330 -0.48 18.20 11.57
C ILE A 330 -0.41 19.45 12.47
N ASN A 331 -0.72 20.62 11.90
CA ASN A 331 -0.90 21.89 12.62
C ASN A 331 -2.34 22.04 13.14
#